data_AF-A0A820NH74-F1
#
_entry.id   AF-A0A820NH74-F1
#
_cell.length_a   1.000
_cell.length_b   1.000
_cell.length_c   1.000
_cell.angle_alpha   90.00
_cell.angle_beta   90.00
_cell.angle_gamma   90.00
#
_symmetry.space_group_name_H-M   'P 1'
#
loop_
_entity.id
_entity.type
_entity.pdbx_description
1 polymer ?
#
loop_
_entity_poly.entity_id
_entity_poly.type
_entity_poly.pdbx_seq_one_letter_code
_entity_poly.pdbx_strand_id
1 'polypeptide(L)'
;EAHYFVNGAFMNDDEQLLKNADKIKDIPGVIVQGRYDVVCPARSAWDLHKVWPKGELHFVDAAGHSRKEPGIIHQLVNATDKFRDL
;
A
#
# COMPACT_ATOMS: atom_id res chain seq x y z
N GLU A 1 -13.20 9.85 5.29
CA GLU A 1 -12.52 9.96 3.98
C GLU A 1 -13.04 11.14 3.15
N ALA A 2 -14.34 11.23 2.87
CA ALA A 2 -14.92 12.31 2.05
C ALA A 2 -14.47 13.72 2.45
N HIS A 3 -14.46 14.06 3.75
CA HIS A 3 -13.97 15.35 4.24
C HIS A 3 -12.51 15.66 3.84
N TYR A 4 -11.64 14.66 3.84
CA TYR A 4 -10.25 14.83 3.43
C TYR A 4 -10.14 14.90 1.90
N PHE A 5 -10.89 14.06 1.16
CA PHE A 5 -10.87 14.06 -0.30
C PHE A 5 -11.33 15.40 -0.89
N VAL A 6 -12.39 16.01 -0.36
CA VAL A 6 -12.86 17.33 -0.85
C VAL A 6 -11.87 18.46 -0.58
N ASN A 7 -10.90 18.26 0.31
CA ASN A 7 -9.86 19.23 0.65
C ASN A 7 -8.47 18.83 0.13
N GLY A 8 -8.38 17.91 -0.85
CA GLY A 8 -7.09 17.45 -1.39
C GLY A 8 -6.17 16.83 -0.33
N ALA A 9 -6.77 16.19 0.67
CA ALA A 9 -6.11 15.67 1.88
C ALA A 9 -5.23 16.69 2.63
N PHE A 10 -5.43 18.00 2.41
CA PHE A 10 -4.60 19.09 2.93
C PHE A 10 -3.11 18.95 2.57
N MET A 11 -2.82 18.31 1.43
CA MET A 11 -1.47 18.18 0.90
C MET A 11 -1.10 19.41 0.07
N ASN A 12 0.19 19.71 -0.01
CA ASN A 12 0.73 20.78 -0.85
C ASN A 12 0.71 20.39 -2.34
N ASP A 13 0.85 19.10 -2.64
CA ASP A 13 0.75 18.54 -4.00
C ASP A 13 0.34 17.05 -3.98
N ASP A 14 -0.15 16.55 -5.11
CA ASP A 14 -0.69 15.19 -5.27
C ASP A 14 0.35 14.07 -5.06
N GLU A 15 1.64 14.38 -5.21
CA GLU A 15 2.74 13.43 -5.10
C GLU A 15 3.51 13.56 -3.77
N GLN A 16 3.04 14.41 -2.85
CA GLN A 16 3.76 14.74 -1.62
C GLN A 16 4.17 13.48 -0.83
N LEU A 17 3.34 12.45 -0.77
CA LEU A 17 3.65 11.20 -0.06
C LEU A 17 4.77 10.41 -0.74
N LEU A 18 4.75 10.27 -2.06
CA LEU A 18 5.77 9.55 -2.81
C LEU A 18 7.12 10.29 -2.77
N LYS A 19 7.10 11.62 -2.88
CA LYS A 19 8.30 12.47 -2.75
C LYS A 19 8.96 12.35 -1.37
N ASN A 20 8.18 12.10 -0.33
CA ASN A 20 8.65 11.96 1.05
C ASN A 20 8.81 10.49 1.50
N ALA A 21 8.72 9.53 0.59
CA ALA A 21 8.87 8.11 0.93
C ALA A 21 10.29 7.76 1.43
N ASP A 22 11.28 8.61 1.14
CA ASP A 22 12.65 8.47 1.66
C ASP A 22 12.70 8.45 3.19
N LYS A 23 11.75 9.14 3.86
CA LYS A 23 11.63 9.17 5.33
C LYS A 23 11.35 7.81 5.95
N ILE A 24 10.79 6.89 5.18
CA ILE A 24 10.51 5.51 5.61
C ILE A 24 11.41 4.48 4.91
N LYS A 25 12.41 4.91 4.12
CA LYS A 25 13.26 4.01 3.32
C LYS A 25 13.92 2.91 4.14
N ASP A 26 14.17 3.18 5.42
CA ASP A 26 14.83 2.26 6.33
C ASP A 26 13.89 1.37 7.14
N ILE A 27 12.59 1.63 7.10
CA ILE A 27 11.57 0.86 7.79
C ILE A 27 11.20 -0.33 6.89
N PRO A 28 11.31 -1.59 7.37
CA PRO A 28 10.82 -2.75 6.62
C PRO A 28 9.30 -2.73 6.56
N GLY A 29 8.74 -3.16 5.43
CA GLY A 29 7.28 -3.22 5.27
C GLY A 29 6.83 -4.09 4.12
N VAL A 30 5.53 -4.36 4.08
CA VAL A 30 4.87 -5.16 3.04
C VAL A 30 3.68 -4.38 2.49
N ILE A 31 3.56 -4.31 1.17
CA ILE A 31 2.47 -3.69 0.42
C ILE A 31 1.64 -4.82 -0.19
N VAL A 32 0.38 -4.97 0.24
CA VAL A 32 -0.55 -5.98 -0.31
C VAL A 32 -1.61 -5.25 -1.12
N GLN A 33 -1.71 -5.55 -2.41
CA GLN A 33 -2.61 -4.85 -3.34
C GLN A 33 -3.41 -5.84 -4.19
N GLY A 34 -4.73 -5.69 -4.22
CA GLY A 34 -5.57 -6.42 -5.16
C GLY A 34 -5.33 -5.96 -6.60
N ARG A 35 -5.19 -6.92 -7.54
CA ARG A 35 -4.97 -6.63 -8.96
C ARG A 35 -6.14 -5.85 -9.58
N TYR A 36 -7.35 -6.11 -9.11
CA TYR A 36 -8.60 -5.51 -9.61
C TYR A 36 -9.22 -4.52 -8.62
N ASP A 37 -8.40 -3.91 -7.75
CA ASP A 37 -8.85 -2.82 -6.89
C ASP A 37 -9.20 -1.58 -7.73
N VAL A 38 -10.49 -1.22 -7.73
CA VAL A 38 -11.04 -0.05 -8.44
C VAL A 38 -11.16 1.19 -7.55
N VAL A 39 -10.95 1.05 -6.24
CA VAL A 39 -11.01 2.16 -5.27
C VAL A 39 -9.64 2.83 -5.20
N CYS A 40 -8.59 2.02 -5.08
CA CYS A 40 -7.19 2.44 -5.10
C CYS A 40 -6.45 1.64 -6.18
N PRO A 41 -6.37 2.15 -7.42
CA PRO A 41 -5.76 1.41 -8.52
C PRO A 41 -4.35 0.92 -8.22
N ALA A 42 -4.04 -0.29 -8.70
CA ALA A 42 -2.75 -0.97 -8.49
C ALA A 42 -1.50 -0.12 -8.82
N ARG A 43 -1.65 0.90 -9.66
CA ARG A 43 -0.60 1.87 -9.98
C ARG A 43 -0.03 2.55 -8.72
N SER A 44 -0.87 2.91 -7.75
CA SER A 44 -0.41 3.60 -6.54
C SER A 44 0.53 2.73 -5.70
N ALA A 45 0.23 1.43 -5.57
CA ALA A 45 1.10 0.46 -4.88
C ALA A 45 2.43 0.26 -5.63
N TRP A 46 2.37 0.19 -6.97
CA TRP A 46 3.58 0.10 -7.81
C TRP A 46 4.45 1.36 -7.70
N ASP A 47 3.84 2.54 -7.72
CA ASP A 47 4.55 3.81 -7.60
C ASP A 47 5.23 3.95 -6.24
N LEU A 48 4.57 3.52 -5.14
CA LEU A 48 5.18 3.46 -3.82
C LEU A 48 6.36 2.47 -3.76
N HIS A 49 6.21 1.25 -4.30
CA HIS A 49 7.27 0.24 -4.29
C HIS A 49 8.55 0.72 -4.98
N LYS A 50 8.44 1.49 -6.08
CA LYS A 50 9.60 2.07 -6.76
C LYS A 50 10.41 3.05 -5.89
N VAL A 51 9.76 3.74 -4.95
CA VAL A 51 10.40 4.78 -4.12
C VAL A 51 10.64 4.34 -2.68
N TRP A 52 10.13 3.17 -2.27
CA TRP A 52 10.35 2.57 -0.96
C TRP A 52 11.01 1.19 -1.09
N PRO A 53 12.36 1.12 -1.17
CA PRO A 53 13.07 -0.13 -1.49
C PRO A 53 12.88 -1.27 -0.48
N LYS A 54 12.60 -0.95 0.79
CA LYS A 54 12.32 -1.95 1.84
C LYS A 54 10.84 -2.37 1.91
N GLY A 55 9.98 -1.78 1.07
CA GLY A 55 8.58 -2.18 0.92
C GLY A 55 8.42 -3.33 -0.07
N GLU A 56 8.17 -4.54 0.42
CA GLU A 56 7.92 -5.72 -0.42
C GLU A 56 6.49 -5.68 -1.00
N LEU A 57 6.36 -5.70 -2.32
CA LEU A 57 5.05 -5.59 -2.98
C LEU A 57 4.50 -6.96 -3.40
N HIS A 58 3.28 -7.27 -2.96
CA HIS A 58 2.50 -8.42 -3.41
C HIS A 58 1.22 -7.97 -4.11
N PHE A 59 1.09 -8.31 -5.39
CA PHE A 59 -0.18 -8.27 -6.09
C PHE A 59 -0.97 -9.55 -5.83
N VAL A 60 -2.25 -9.41 -5.50
CA VAL A 60 -3.18 -10.52 -5.37
C VAL A 60 -4.07 -10.57 -6.61
N ASP A 61 -3.82 -11.56 -7.47
CA ASP A 61 -4.40 -11.61 -8.83
C ASP A 61 -5.93 -11.67 -8.84
N ALA A 62 -6.55 -12.48 -7.98
CA ALA A 62 -7.99 -12.62 -7.89
C ALA A 62 -8.59 -11.80 -6.72
N ALA A 63 -8.18 -10.54 -6.57
CA ALA A 63 -8.71 -9.66 -5.53
C ALA A 63 -8.90 -8.19 -5.94
N GLY A 64 -9.86 -7.54 -5.30
CA GLY A 64 -10.17 -6.11 -5.32
C GLY A 64 -9.65 -5.38 -4.09
N HIS A 65 -10.45 -4.41 -3.61
CA HIS A 65 -10.02 -3.48 -2.56
C HIS A 65 -10.11 -4.04 -1.14
N SER A 66 -11.01 -4.99 -0.90
CA SER A 66 -11.39 -5.31 0.47
C SER A 66 -10.30 -6.11 1.16
N ARG A 67 -9.86 -5.64 2.33
CA ARG A 67 -8.96 -6.40 3.21
C ARG A 67 -9.47 -7.79 3.59
N LYS A 68 -10.77 -8.07 3.38
CA LYS A 68 -11.41 -9.34 3.72
C LYS A 68 -11.36 -10.36 2.58
N GLU A 69 -10.83 -9.99 1.41
CA GLU A 69 -10.73 -10.93 0.30
C GLU A 69 -9.71 -12.03 0.62
N PRO A 70 -9.98 -13.30 0.26
CA PRO A 70 -9.19 -14.44 0.75
C PRO A 70 -7.69 -14.30 0.48
N GLY A 71 -7.30 -13.89 -0.73
CA GLY A 71 -5.90 -13.69 -1.09
C GLY A 71 -5.26 -12.49 -0.37
N ILE A 72 -6.03 -11.44 -0.07
CA ILE A 72 -5.55 -10.28 0.68
C ILE A 72 -5.33 -10.67 2.15
N ILE A 73 -6.32 -11.31 2.80
CA ILE A 73 -6.17 -11.81 4.18
C ILE A 73 -4.96 -12.72 4.28
N HIS A 74 -4.79 -13.66 3.35
CA HIS A 74 -3.65 -14.58 3.36
C HIS A 74 -2.31 -13.84 3.37
N GLN A 75 -2.12 -12.86 2.48
CA GLN A 75 -0.89 -12.08 2.44
C GLN A 75 -0.70 -11.21 3.68
N LEU A 76 -1.77 -10.61 4.21
CA LEU A 76 -1.71 -9.82 5.44
C LEU A 76 -1.29 -10.67 6.65
N VAL A 77 -1.86 -11.87 6.81
CA VAL A 77 -1.49 -12.81 7.88
C VAL A 77 -0.03 -13.23 7.77
N ASN A 78 0.40 -13.66 6.57
CA ASN A 78 1.80 -14.03 6.34
C ASN A 78 2.77 -12.88 6.65
N ALA A 79 2.41 -11.65 6.26
CA ALA A 79 3.20 -10.47 6.58
C ALA A 79 3.29 -10.25 8.10
N THR A 80 2.16 -10.32 8.82
CA THR A 80 2.18 -10.17 10.28
C THR A 80 2.96 -11.28 10.99
N ASP A 81 2.85 -12.53 10.52
CA ASP A 81 3.61 -13.66 11.08
C ASP A 81 5.11 -13.50 10.84
N LYS A 82 5.52 -12.99 9.67
CA LYS A 82 6.92 -12.66 9.34
C LYS A 82 7.49 -11.58 10.27
N PHE A 83 6.67 -10.60 10.68
CA PHE A 83 7.08 -9.52 11.57
C PHE A 83 6.97 -9.84 13.06
N ARG A 84 6.41 -10.99 13.44
CA ARG A 84 6.18 -11.35 14.85
C ARG A 84 7.46 -11.39 15.68
N ASP A 85 8.55 -11.86 15.08
CA ASP A 85 9.80 -12.16 15.76
C ASP A 85 10.92 -11.15 15.41
N LEU A 86 10.55 -9.99 14.82
CA LEU A 86 11.47 -8.91 14.44
C LEU A 86 11.78 -7.93 15.58
#